data_AF-A0AAV3NRG5-F1
#
_entry.id   AF-A0AAV3NRG5-F1
#
_cell.length_a   1.000
_cell.length_b   1.000
_cell.length_c   1.000
_cell.angle_alpha   90.00
_cell.angle_beta   90.00
_cell.angle_gamma   90.00
#
_symmetry.space_group_name_H-M   'P 1'
#
loop_
_entity.id
_entity.type
_entity.pdbx_description
1 polymer ?
#
loop_
_entity_poly.entity_id
_entity_poly.type
_entity_poly.pdbx_seq_one_letter_code
_entity_poly.pdbx_strand_id
1 'polypeptide(L)'
;MDARTGEILWSTAVPNSAATNPVTIANGVLFAGSTHSTGPIYAIDAETGNILWSNETGATVFGGMSVSKGCIYVGHGYRVSAGAFNPSYTAGTSLFAFCTEENPLISYASS
;
A
#
# COMPACT_ATOMS: atom_id res chain seq x y z
N MET A 1 -15.93 -2.60 -9.13
CA MET A 1 -16.87 -3.24 -10.09
C MET A 1 -18.09 -3.67 -9.31
N ASP A 2 -19.30 -3.46 -9.84
CA ASP A 2 -20.50 -4.06 -9.29
C ASP A 2 -20.46 -5.58 -9.50
N ALA A 3 -20.53 -6.35 -8.41
CA ALA A 3 -20.35 -7.80 -8.46
C ALA A 3 -21.50 -8.54 -9.18
N ARG A 4 -22.65 -7.90 -9.37
CA ARG A 4 -23.83 -8.49 -10.01
C ARG A 4 -23.87 -8.19 -11.50
N THR A 5 -23.51 -6.96 -11.89
CA THR A 5 -23.62 -6.49 -13.28
C THR A 5 -22.30 -6.51 -14.03
N GLY A 6 -21.17 -6.55 -13.32
CA GLY A 6 -19.84 -6.40 -13.92
C GLY A 6 -19.50 -4.96 -14.31
N GLU A 7 -20.33 -3.98 -13.94
CA GLU A 7 -20.09 -2.58 -14.26
C GLU A 7 -18.88 -2.02 -13.49
N ILE A 8 -17.99 -1.31 -14.17
CA ILE A 8 -16.86 -0.64 -13.54
C ILE A 8 -17.37 0.59 -12.80
N LEU A 9 -17.28 0.58 -11.46
CA LEU A 9 -17.70 1.70 -10.61
C LEU A 9 -16.72 2.90 -10.74
N TRP A 10 -15.43 2.62 -10.74
CA TRP A 10 -14.36 3.59 -10.95
C TRP A 10 -13.07 2.86 -11.38
N SER A 11 -12.13 3.62 -11.94
CA SER A 11 -10.78 3.15 -12.27
C SER A 11 -9.78 4.27 -12.05
N THR A 12 -8.70 3.97 -11.33
CA THR A 12 -7.67 4.95 -10.97
C THR A 12 -6.36 4.57 -11.63
N ALA A 13 -5.81 5.47 -12.43
CA ALA A 13 -4.47 5.30 -12.96
C ALA A 13 -3.45 5.54 -11.84
N VAL A 14 -2.70 4.50 -11.48
CA VAL A 14 -1.64 4.60 -10.49
C VAL A 14 -0.32 4.90 -11.21
N PRO A 15 0.30 6.09 -11.00
CA PRO A 15 1.49 6.48 -11.74
C PRO A 15 2.64 5.50 -11.55
N ASN A 16 3.37 5.19 -12.63
CA ASN A 16 4.60 4.39 -12.60
C ASN A 16 4.45 3.00 -11.93
N SER A 17 3.23 2.46 -11.89
CA SER A 17 2.90 1.28 -11.10
C SER A 17 2.11 0.25 -11.90
N ALA A 18 2.43 -1.02 -11.69
CA ALA A 18 1.55 -2.12 -12.05
C ALA A 18 0.73 -2.50 -10.82
N ALA A 19 -0.61 -2.41 -10.91
CA ALA A 19 -1.55 -2.86 -9.87
C ALA A 19 -1.67 -4.39 -9.87
N THR A 20 -0.56 -5.08 -9.64
CA THR A 20 -0.45 -6.55 -9.67
C THR A 20 -0.51 -7.18 -8.28
N ASN A 21 -0.62 -6.35 -7.25
CA ASN A 21 -0.50 -6.75 -5.86
C ASN A 21 -1.88 -6.83 -5.18
N PRO A 22 -2.00 -7.65 -4.11
CA PRO A 22 -3.21 -7.64 -3.29
C PRO A 22 -3.50 -6.25 -2.73
N VAL A 23 -4.78 -5.87 -2.72
CA VAL A 23 -5.26 -4.63 -2.09
C VAL A 23 -5.90 -4.93 -0.75
N THR A 24 -6.00 -3.92 0.10
CA THR A 24 -6.59 -4.02 1.43
C THR A 24 -7.55 -2.86 1.63
N ILE A 25 -8.76 -3.11 2.14
CA ILE A 25 -9.72 -2.05 2.43
C ILE A 25 -9.95 -1.99 3.94
N ALA A 26 -9.86 -0.79 4.51
CA ALA A 26 -10.30 -0.52 5.88
C ALA A 26 -10.84 0.91 5.99
N ASN A 27 -11.93 1.08 6.75
CA ASN A 27 -12.55 2.38 7.00
C ASN A 27 -12.82 3.22 5.74
N GLY A 28 -13.30 2.58 4.67
CA GLY A 28 -13.59 3.27 3.40
C GLY A 28 -12.35 3.62 2.57
N VAL A 29 -11.15 3.23 2.99
CA VAL A 29 -9.89 3.48 2.28
C VAL A 29 -9.34 2.17 1.74
N LEU A 30 -9.07 2.14 0.43
CA LEU A 30 -8.34 1.11 -0.26
C LEU A 30 -6.84 1.43 -0.22
N PHE A 31 -6.05 0.48 0.23
CA PHE A 31 -4.60 0.55 0.23
C PHE A 31 -4.05 -0.38 -0.85
N ALA A 32 -3.16 0.16 -1.69
CA ALA A 32 -2.44 -0.60 -2.71
C ALA A 32 -0.94 -0.30 -2.68
N GLY A 33 -0.11 -1.33 -2.86
CA GLY A 33 1.34 -1.21 -3.03
C GLY A 33 1.77 -1.48 -4.47
N SER A 34 2.98 -1.03 -4.83
CA SER A 34 3.54 -1.18 -6.17
C SER A 34 4.87 -1.90 -6.18
N THR A 35 5.09 -2.70 -7.23
CA THR A 35 6.37 -3.34 -7.47
C THR A 35 7.43 -2.40 -8.05
N HIS A 36 7.10 -1.13 -8.31
CA HIS A 36 8.07 -0.13 -8.76
C HIS A 36 9.26 -0.03 -7.79
N SER A 37 10.43 0.34 -8.30
CA SER A 37 11.69 0.34 -7.56
C SER A 37 11.68 1.27 -6.33
N THR A 38 10.90 2.35 -6.39
CA THR A 38 10.69 3.29 -5.27
C THR A 38 9.63 2.80 -4.27
N GLY A 39 8.92 1.72 -4.56
CA GLY A 39 7.94 1.12 -3.66
C GLY A 39 6.78 2.03 -3.28
N PRO A 40 6.12 2.73 -4.22
CA PRO A 40 5.01 3.60 -3.87
C PRO A 40 3.84 2.79 -3.34
N ILE A 41 3.26 3.28 -2.25
CA ILE A 41 2.00 2.84 -1.68
C ILE A 41 0.98 3.98 -1.78
N TYR A 42 -0.29 3.61 -1.91
CA TYR A 42 -1.39 4.55 -2.13
C TYR A 42 -2.52 4.24 -1.17
N ALA A 43 -3.09 5.30 -0.60
CA ALA A 43 -4.43 5.27 -0.03
C ALA A 43 -5.39 5.91 -1.03
N ILE A 44 -6.47 5.20 -1.31
CA ILE A 44 -7.45 5.52 -2.32
C ILE A 44 -8.81 5.48 -1.64
N ASP A 45 -9.62 6.51 -1.84
CA ASP A 45 -11.01 6.51 -1.42
C ASP A 45 -11.75 5.38 -2.14
N ALA A 46 -12.32 4.43 -1.40
CA ALA A 46 -12.86 3.20 -1.97
C ALA A 46 -14.16 3.42 -2.76
N GLU A 47 -14.87 4.53 -2.52
CA GLU A 47 -16.12 4.87 -3.21
C GLU A 47 -15.84 5.61 -4.53
N THR A 48 -14.88 6.53 -4.51
CA THR A 48 -14.63 7.45 -5.63
C THR A 48 -13.41 7.10 -6.47
N GLY A 49 -12.48 6.30 -5.94
CA GLY A 49 -11.19 6.02 -6.57
C GLY A 49 -10.17 7.16 -6.46
N ASN A 50 -10.47 8.22 -5.73
CA ASN A 50 -9.54 9.35 -5.57
C ASN A 50 -8.35 8.96 -4.70
N ILE A 51 -7.13 9.30 -5.14
CA ILE A 51 -5.93 9.12 -4.32
C ILE A 51 -5.98 10.13 -3.17
N LEU A 52 -6.06 9.63 -1.94
CA LEU A 52 -6.04 10.43 -0.72
C LEU A 52 -4.61 10.83 -0.35
N TRP A 53 -3.68 9.87 -0.44
CA TRP A 53 -2.27 10.11 -0.24
C TRP A 53 -1.42 9.01 -0.91
N SER A 54 -0.13 9.30 -1.07
CA SER A 54 0.87 8.32 -1.49
C SER A 54 2.16 8.46 -0.68
N ASN A 55 2.93 7.39 -0.58
CA ASN A 55 4.23 7.39 0.07
C ASN A 55 5.19 6.43 -0.64
N GLU A 56 6.46 6.81 -0.80
CA GLU A 56 7.48 5.93 -1.35
C GLU A 56 8.21 5.20 -0.23
N THR A 57 8.03 3.89 -0.14
CA THR A 57 8.68 3.10 0.90
C THR A 57 10.18 2.88 0.62
N GLY A 58 10.65 3.13 -0.61
CA GLY A 58 12.06 3.02 -1.02
C GLY A 58 12.47 1.64 -1.55
N ALA A 59 11.56 0.67 -1.62
CA ALA A 59 11.79 -0.62 -2.26
C ALA A 59 10.48 -1.27 -2.72
N THR A 60 10.54 -2.15 -3.72
CA THR A 60 9.39 -2.90 -4.28
C THR A 60 8.43 -3.40 -3.18
N VAL A 61 7.14 -3.07 -3.30
CA VAL A 61 6.06 -3.60 -2.47
C VAL A 61 5.23 -4.55 -3.32
N PHE A 62 5.15 -5.81 -2.89
CA PHE A 62 4.42 -6.85 -3.64
C PHE A 62 3.43 -7.61 -2.78
N GLY A 63 3.69 -7.69 -1.47
CA GLY A 63 2.70 -8.19 -0.52
C GLY A 63 1.50 -7.26 -0.41
N GLY A 64 0.39 -7.82 0.06
CA GLY A 64 -0.73 -7.03 0.56
C GLY A 64 -0.38 -6.35 1.88
N MET A 65 -1.31 -5.53 2.36
CA MET A 65 -1.18 -4.85 3.65
C MET A 65 -2.06 -5.54 4.69
N SER A 66 -1.62 -5.54 5.95
CA SER A 66 -2.45 -6.00 7.05
C SER A 66 -2.93 -4.82 7.88
N VAL A 67 -4.17 -4.87 8.35
CA VAL A 67 -4.76 -3.80 9.17
C VAL A 67 -4.95 -4.30 10.59
N SER A 68 -4.50 -3.51 11.57
CA SER A 68 -4.77 -3.77 12.98
C SER A 68 -4.60 -2.48 13.80
N LYS A 69 -5.46 -2.28 14.80
CA LYS A 69 -5.38 -1.17 15.77
C LYS A 69 -5.19 0.22 15.11
N GLY A 70 -5.96 0.52 14.06
CA GLY A 70 -5.88 1.82 13.38
C GLY A 70 -4.64 2.03 12.50
N CYS A 71 -3.85 0.98 12.29
CA CYS A 71 -2.66 1.01 11.45
C CYS A 71 -2.77 0.02 10.28
N ILE A 72 -2.17 0.40 9.16
CA ILE A 72 -1.75 -0.56 8.13
C ILE A 72 -0.29 -0.92 8.37
N TYR A 73 0.05 -2.18 8.11
CA TYR A 73 1.41 -2.68 8.15
C TYR A 73 1.79 -3.21 6.78
N VAL A 74 2.98 -2.82 6.32
CA VAL A 74 3.50 -3.18 5.00
C VAL A 74 4.97 -3.51 5.10
N GLY A 75 5.38 -4.60 4.47
CA GLY A 75 6.79 -4.91 4.23
C GLY A 75 7.17 -4.51 2.83
N HIS A 76 8.40 -4.04 2.67
CA HIS A 76 8.96 -3.77 1.36
C HIS A 76 10.20 -4.61 1.09
N GLY A 77 10.53 -4.72 -0.18
CA GLY A 77 11.75 -5.34 -0.64
C GLY A 77 11.74 -6.86 -0.66
N TYR A 78 12.69 -7.37 -1.46
CA TYR A 78 12.85 -8.78 -1.76
C TYR A 78 14.27 -9.25 -1.45
N ARG A 79 14.37 -10.38 -0.74
CA ARG A 79 15.52 -11.29 -0.79
C ARG A 79 15.05 -12.74 -0.86
N VAL A 80 14.32 -13.05 -1.92
CA VAL A 80 14.09 -14.43 -2.35
C VAL A 80 14.36 -14.50 -3.85
N SER A 81 14.79 -15.67 -4.33
CA SER A 81 15.26 -15.94 -5.70
C SER A 81 14.47 -15.28 -6.84
N ALA A 82 13.19 -14.92 -6.64
CA ALA A 82 12.40 -14.08 -7.55
C ALA A 82 13.07 -12.75 -7.96
N GLY A 83 13.75 -12.05 -7.06
CA GLY A 83 14.50 -10.83 -7.39
C GLY A 83 15.72 -11.09 -8.30
N ALA A 84 16.20 -12.33 -8.36
CA ALA A 84 17.27 -12.73 -9.28
C ALA A 84 16.76 -12.93 -10.73
N PHE A 85 15.44 -13.05 -10.93
CA PHE A 85 14.84 -13.26 -12.26
C PHE A 85 14.23 -11.98 -12.85
N ASN A 86 14.01 -10.93 -12.05
CA ASN A 86 13.52 -9.64 -12.53
C ASN A 86 14.40 -8.48 -12.00
N PRO A 87 15.24 -7.86 -12.85
CA PRO A 87 16.17 -6.80 -12.43
C PRO A 87 15.47 -5.49 -12.04
N SER A 88 14.17 -5.35 -12.28
CA SER A 88 13.40 -4.16 -11.90
C SER A 88 12.94 -4.17 -10.43
N TYR A 89 13.03 -5.30 -9.73
CA TYR A 89 12.67 -5.38 -8.31
C TYR A 89 13.83 -4.95 -7.41
N THR A 90 13.55 -4.06 -6.47
CA THR A 90 14.54 -3.55 -5.52
C THR A 90 14.49 -4.31 -4.22
N ALA A 91 15.68 -4.60 -3.68
CA ALA A 91 15.81 -5.18 -2.36
C ALA A 91 15.46 -4.14 -1.28
N GLY A 92 14.97 -4.66 -0.16
CA GLY A 92 14.58 -3.89 1.02
C GLY A 92 14.27 -4.88 2.14
N THR A 93 14.37 -4.42 3.38
CA THR A 93 14.25 -5.30 4.57
C THR A 93 13.42 -4.66 5.68
N SER A 94 12.76 -3.53 5.39
CA SER A 94 12.01 -2.78 6.39
C SER A 94 10.53 -3.13 6.38
N LEU A 95 9.93 -2.99 7.57
CA LEU A 95 8.49 -3.00 7.79
C LEU A 95 8.07 -1.59 8.19
N PHE A 96 6.93 -1.14 7.69
CA PHE A 96 6.35 0.16 7.99
C PHE A 96 4.99 -0.02 8.66
N ALA A 97 4.66 0.92 9.52
CA ALA A 97 3.33 1.09 10.06
C ALA A 97 2.85 2.52 9.74
N PHE A 98 1.67 2.63 9.12
CA PHE A 98 1.01 3.92 8.91
C PHE A 98 -0.29 3.91 9.71
N CYS A 99 -0.38 4.78 10.70
CA CYS A 99 -1.45 4.80 11.69
C CYS A 99 -2.21 6.12 11.63
N THR A 100 -3.50 6.08 11.94
CA THR A 100 -4.26 7.29 12.28
C THR A 100 -3.78 7.85 13.62
N GLU A 101 -3.82 9.16 13.84
CA GLU A 101 -3.27 9.84 15.03
C GLU A 101 -3.89 9.43 16.38
N GLU A 102 -4.87 8.53 16.42
CA GLU A 102 -5.33 7.91 17.64
C GLU A 102 -4.40 6.78 18.13
N ASN A 103 -3.13 7.11 18.38
CA ASN A 103 -2.29 6.28 19.24
C ASN A 103 -2.13 6.96 20.61
N PRO A 104 -2.97 6.60 21.61
CA PRO A 104 -2.84 7.15 22.96
C PRO A 104 -1.52 6.81 23.66
N LEU A 105 -0.62 6.02 23.03
CA LEU A 105 0.71 5.69 23.56
C LEU A 105 1.83 6.65 23.11
N ILE A 106 1.57 7.63 22.23
CA ILE A 106 2.57 8.62 21.76
C ILE A 106 2.18 10.05 22.15
N SER A 107 1.36 10.23 23.20
CA SER A 107 1.05 11.55 23.75
C SER A 107 1.98 12.01 24.89
N TYR A 108 2.95 11.19 25.30
CA TYR A 108 3.83 11.47 26.46
C TYR A 108 5.25 11.90 26.13
N ALA A 109 5.58 12.21 24.86
CA ALA A 109 6.94 12.59 24.46
C ALA A 109 7.00 13.99 23.83
N SER A 110 6.40 14.98 24.48
CA SER A 110 6.71 16.39 24.25
C SER A 110 6.37 17.24 25.47
N SER A 111 7.32 17.30 26.40
CA SER A 111 7.44 18.33 27.44
C SER A 111 8.90 18.49 27.82
#